data_AF-A0A914L5X5-F1
#
_entry.id   AF-A0A914L5X5-F1
#
_cell.length_a   1.000
_cell.length_b   1.000
_cell.length_c   1.000
_cell.angle_alpha   90.00
_cell.angle_beta   90.00
_cell.angle_gamma   90.00
#
_symmetry.space_group_name_H-M   'P 1'
#
loop_
_entity.id
_entity.type
_entity.pdbx_description
1 polymer ?
#
loop_
_entity_poly.entity_id
_entity_poly.type
_entity_poly.pdbx_seq_one_letter_code
_entity_poly.pdbx_strand_id
1 'polypeptide(L)'
;MHLAVVITFICFVIYRIIQVIYLYPEWPVNGSIGDSLSLITLNSSIWTFIFSPLSMLPSIIPYLIIGLIVKCLKVNSNDNKKSKLWRSLFLIIFVNIGGYFINFSIMIFLLVPIKCDNPIRFLNLVIFPGLFLNLASMSSAPILIKNSTDYNKAYRKEFNKIKLIIRKMLRIKVHPTIQVKPCSNIINGINIESVC
;
A
#
# COMPACT_ATOMS: atom_id res chain seq x y z
N MET A 1 -8.74 8.10 -27.14
CA MET A 1 -8.64 9.22 -26.17
C MET A 1 -7.70 8.92 -25.01
N HIS A 2 -7.83 7.78 -24.31
CA HIS A 2 -6.97 7.46 -23.15
C HIS A 2 -5.46 7.36 -23.45
N LEU A 3 -5.07 6.75 -24.59
CA LEU A 3 -3.65 6.62 -24.94
C LEU A 3 -2.96 7.98 -25.15
N ALA A 4 -3.63 8.92 -25.81
CA ALA A 4 -3.10 10.26 -26.04
C ALA A 4 -2.89 11.02 -24.72
N VAL A 5 -3.85 10.93 -23.78
CA VAL A 5 -3.73 11.55 -22.45
C VAL A 5 -2.54 10.97 -21.67
N VAL A 6 -2.36 9.64 -21.72
CA VAL A 6 -1.22 8.97 -21.06
C VAL A 6 0.10 9.40 -21.66
N ILE A 7 0.21 9.44 -23.00
CA ILE A 7 1.44 9.88 -23.69
C ILE A 7 1.75 11.34 -23.35
N THR A 8 0.76 12.23 -23.41
CA THR A 8 0.95 13.65 -23.06
C THR A 8 1.42 13.81 -21.62
N PHE A 9 0.85 13.05 -20.68
CA PHE A 9 1.27 13.07 -19.28
C PHE A 9 2.72 12.57 -19.10
N ILE A 10 3.10 11.49 -19.77
CA ILE A 10 4.48 10.96 -19.74
C ILE A 10 5.47 11.99 -20.31
N CYS A 11 5.17 12.57 -21.47
CA CYS A 11 6.01 13.60 -22.08
C CYS A 11 6.15 14.84 -21.17
N PHE A 12 5.06 15.24 -20.51
CA PHE A 12 5.10 16.33 -19.52
C PHE A 12 6.02 16.00 -18.35
N VAL A 13 5.92 14.79 -17.76
CA VAL A 13 6.79 14.35 -16.66
C VAL A 13 8.26 14.35 -17.11
N ILE A 14 8.58 13.79 -18.28
CA ILE A 14 9.95 13.74 -18.80
C ILE A 14 10.50 15.15 -19.04
N TYR A 15 9.73 16.02 -19.68
CA TYR A 15 10.13 17.41 -19.91
C TYR A 15 10.45 18.14 -18.60
N ARG A 16 9.62 17.96 -17.57
CA ARG A 16 9.83 18.57 -16.26
C ARG A 16 11.05 18.04 -15.54
N ILE A 17 11.30 16.73 -15.62
CA ILE A 17 12.54 16.11 -15.09
C ILE A 17 13.78 16.73 -15.76
N ILE A 18 13.80 16.81 -17.10
CA ILE A 18 14.92 17.41 -17.85
C ILE A 18 15.11 18.87 -17.44
N GLN A 19 14.02 19.63 -17.29
CA GLN A 19 14.06 21.02 -16.87
C GLN A 19 14.67 21.18 -15.47
N VAL A 20 14.34 20.30 -14.51
CA VAL A 20 14.91 20.33 -13.16
C VAL A 20 16.41 20.00 -13.17
N ILE A 21 16.83 18.99 -13.94
CA ILE A 21 18.26 18.65 -14.09
C ILE A 21 19.05 19.86 -14.62
N TYR A 22 18.51 20.58 -15.60
CA TYR A 22 19.19 21.73 -16.19
C TYR A 22 19.25 22.93 -15.23
N LEU A 23 18.19 23.18 -14.47
CA LEU A 23 18.11 24.32 -13.55
C LEU A 23 18.86 24.08 -12.22
N TYR A 24 19.00 22.83 -11.79
CA TYR A 24 19.54 22.45 -10.47
C TYR A 24 20.46 21.22 -10.57
N PRO A 25 21.62 21.34 -11.25
CA PRO A 25 22.52 20.21 -11.49
C PRO A 25 23.09 19.59 -10.22
N GLU A 26 23.11 20.32 -9.11
CA GLU A 26 23.56 19.85 -7.78
C GLU A 26 22.51 19.05 -6.99
N TRP A 27 21.25 19.04 -7.44
CA TRP A 27 20.17 18.32 -6.77
C TRP A 27 19.97 16.92 -7.37
N PRO A 28 19.88 15.88 -6.52
CA PRO A 28 19.57 14.53 -7.00
C PRO A 28 18.13 14.47 -7.51
N VAL A 29 17.97 14.18 -8.80
CA VAL A 29 16.67 13.92 -9.44
C VAL A 29 16.37 12.43 -9.30
N ASN A 30 15.30 12.10 -8.58
CA ASN A 30 14.90 10.73 -8.25
C ASN A 30 13.72 10.23 -9.10
N GLY A 31 13.19 11.08 -10.00
CA GLY A 31 12.06 10.76 -10.86
C GLY A 31 10.73 10.73 -10.12
N SER A 32 10.66 11.28 -8.91
CA SER A 32 9.42 11.41 -8.16
C SER A 32 8.50 12.47 -8.78
N ILE A 33 7.21 12.37 -8.47
CA ILE A 33 6.23 13.42 -8.80
C ILE A 33 6.65 14.78 -8.18
N GLY A 34 7.37 14.76 -7.04
CA GLY A 34 7.93 15.96 -6.41
C GLY A 34 8.89 16.71 -7.31
N ASP A 35 9.73 15.99 -8.06
CA ASP A 35 10.66 16.55 -9.04
C ASP A 35 9.89 17.21 -10.18
N SER A 36 8.84 16.54 -10.66
CA SER A 36 8.00 17.03 -11.77
C SER A 36 7.23 18.32 -11.42
N LEU A 37 6.83 18.45 -10.15
CA LEU A 37 6.09 19.60 -9.63
C LEU A 37 6.97 20.79 -9.22
N SER A 38 8.30 20.76 -9.50
CA SER A 38 9.25 21.82 -9.08
C SER A 38 9.21 22.13 -7.57
N LEU A 39 8.80 21.14 -6.76
CA LEU A 39 8.76 21.28 -5.30
C LEU A 39 10.17 21.34 -4.69
N ILE A 40 11.16 20.92 -5.45
CA ILE A 40 12.58 21.07 -5.11
C ILE A 40 12.98 22.57 -5.13
N THR A 41 12.27 23.44 -5.86
CA THR A 41 12.89 24.65 -6.43
C THR A 41 12.09 25.95 -6.36
N LEU A 42 10.79 25.92 -6.05
CA LEU A 42 9.99 27.13 -5.95
C LEU A 42 10.26 27.88 -4.66
N ASN A 43 11.40 28.59 -4.57
CA ASN A 43 11.74 29.50 -3.47
C ASN A 43 11.92 28.73 -2.13
N SER A 44 12.99 28.99 -1.36
CA SER A 44 13.10 28.55 0.04
C SER A 44 12.07 29.25 0.95
N SER A 45 10.98 29.74 0.37
CA SER A 45 9.86 30.33 1.07
C SER A 45 9.11 29.22 1.82
N ILE A 46 8.75 29.54 3.04
CA ILE A 46 7.98 28.66 3.92
C ILE A 46 6.64 28.24 3.26
N TRP A 47 6.13 29.06 2.33
CA TRP A 47 4.91 28.80 1.58
C TRP A 47 4.98 27.54 0.73
N THR A 48 6.10 27.29 0.05
CA THR A 48 6.25 26.13 -0.84
C THR A 48 6.29 24.82 -0.05
N PHE A 49 6.95 24.87 1.11
CA PHE A 49 6.97 23.78 2.08
C PHE A 49 5.60 23.53 2.72
N ILE A 50 4.78 24.55 2.93
CA ILE A 50 3.42 24.43 3.44
C ILE A 50 2.45 23.95 2.33
N PHE A 51 2.60 24.44 1.10
CA PHE A 51 1.73 24.10 -0.02
C PHE A 51 1.99 22.70 -0.57
N SER A 52 3.20 22.16 -0.42
CA SER A 52 3.56 20.82 -0.87
C SER A 52 2.69 19.72 -0.23
N PRO A 53 2.57 19.63 1.11
CA PRO A 53 1.62 18.73 1.74
C PRO A 53 0.15 19.05 1.43
N LEU A 54 -0.21 20.33 1.25
CA LEU A 54 -1.57 20.73 0.86
C LEU A 54 -1.97 20.19 -0.53
N SER A 55 -1.02 20.06 -1.46
CA SER A 55 -1.26 19.43 -2.77
C SER A 55 -1.68 17.95 -2.69
N MET A 56 -1.48 17.30 -1.53
CA MET A 56 -1.95 15.95 -1.27
C MET A 56 -3.39 15.88 -0.73
N LEU A 57 -3.96 16.99 -0.25
CA LEU A 57 -5.35 17.04 0.24
C LEU A 57 -6.41 16.63 -0.79
N PRO A 58 -6.30 16.93 -2.09
CA PRO A 58 -7.24 16.45 -3.11
C PRO A 58 -7.37 14.92 -3.12
N SER A 59 -6.33 14.19 -2.74
CA SER A 59 -6.36 12.72 -2.68
C SER A 59 -7.20 12.19 -1.50
N ILE A 60 -7.43 13.01 -0.47
CA ILE A 60 -8.28 12.70 0.68
C ILE A 60 -9.77 12.80 0.31
N ILE A 61 -10.12 13.68 -0.63
CA ILE A 61 -11.51 13.94 -1.06
C ILE A 61 -12.21 12.65 -1.53
N PRO A 62 -11.64 11.82 -2.42
CA PRO A 62 -12.24 10.53 -2.79
C PRO A 62 -12.50 9.62 -1.59
N TYR A 63 -11.59 9.56 -0.63
CA TYR A 63 -11.77 8.72 0.57
C TYR A 63 -12.87 9.26 1.49
N LEU A 64 -13.02 10.59 1.60
CA LEU A 64 -14.13 11.21 2.32
C LEU A 64 -15.47 10.95 1.62
N ILE A 65 -15.54 11.07 0.30
CA ILE A 65 -16.73 10.77 -0.49
C ILE A 65 -17.13 9.31 -0.29
N ILE A 66 -16.17 8.37 -0.43
CA ILE A 66 -16.42 6.95 -0.20
C ILE A 66 -16.87 6.72 1.25
N GLY A 67 -16.22 7.33 2.24
CA GLY A 67 -16.60 7.23 3.65
C GLY A 67 -18.01 7.77 3.94
N LEU A 68 -18.43 8.82 3.25
CA LEU A 68 -19.77 9.40 3.37
C LEU A 68 -20.81 8.49 2.73
N ILE A 69 -20.54 7.98 1.52
CA ILE A 69 -21.37 6.97 0.85
C ILE A 69 -21.52 5.72 1.73
N VAL A 70 -20.42 5.26 2.34
CA VAL A 70 -20.41 4.15 3.30
C VAL A 70 -21.37 4.40 4.45
N LYS A 71 -21.25 5.58 5.07
CA LYS A 71 -22.07 5.95 6.22
C LYS A 71 -23.55 6.02 5.86
N CYS A 72 -23.89 6.61 4.71
CA CYS A 72 -25.26 6.69 4.20
C CYS A 72 -25.84 5.30 3.88
N LEU A 73 -25.07 4.41 3.26
CA LEU A 73 -25.55 3.06 2.88
C LEU A 73 -25.65 2.09 4.07
N LYS A 74 -24.82 2.26 5.10
CA LYS A 74 -24.85 1.41 6.31
C LYS A 74 -26.17 1.51 7.09
N VAL A 75 -26.83 2.68 7.06
CA VAL A 75 -28.11 2.91 7.74
C VAL A 75 -29.22 1.95 7.27
N ASN A 76 -29.09 1.41 6.05
CA ASN A 76 -30.16 0.63 5.41
C ASN A 76 -29.91 -0.89 5.34
N SER A 77 -28.84 -1.45 5.93
CA SER A 77 -28.53 -2.88 5.75
C SER A 77 -28.25 -3.64 7.05
N ASN A 78 -29.10 -4.63 7.36
CA ASN A 78 -28.94 -5.57 8.48
C ASN A 78 -28.08 -6.81 8.15
N ASP A 79 -27.38 -6.83 7.01
CA ASP A 79 -26.60 -8.00 6.57
C ASP A 79 -25.21 -8.08 7.23
N ASN A 80 -24.97 -9.17 7.96
CA ASN A 80 -23.67 -9.48 8.58
C ASN A 80 -22.49 -9.51 7.59
N LYS A 81 -22.71 -9.88 6.32
CA LYS A 81 -21.67 -9.83 5.26
C LYS A 81 -21.31 -8.39 4.88
N LYS A 82 -22.31 -7.52 4.73
CA LYS A 82 -22.10 -6.10 4.41
C LYS A 82 -21.37 -5.40 5.55
N SER A 83 -21.68 -5.75 6.81
CA SER A 83 -21.02 -5.17 7.99
C SER A 83 -19.50 -5.40 8.01
N LYS A 84 -19.03 -6.59 7.64
CA LYS A 84 -17.58 -6.90 7.54
C LYS A 84 -16.88 -6.10 6.44
N LEU A 85 -17.52 -5.98 5.28
CA LEU A 85 -17.00 -5.21 4.15
C LEU A 85 -16.89 -3.72 4.51
N TRP A 86 -17.90 -3.17 5.17
CA TRP A 86 -17.87 -1.79 5.66
C TRP A 86 -16.77 -1.56 6.68
N ARG A 87 -16.54 -2.50 7.59
CA ARG A 87 -15.43 -2.43 8.55
C ARG A 87 -14.07 -2.39 7.86
N SER A 88 -13.85 -3.20 6.82
CA SER A 88 -12.59 -3.14 6.06
C SER A 88 -12.42 -1.83 5.31
N LEU A 89 -13.47 -1.33 4.68
CA LEU A 89 -13.41 -0.09 3.91
C LEU A 89 -13.12 1.11 4.82
N PHE A 90 -13.76 1.15 6.00
CA PHE A 90 -13.47 2.14 7.04
C PHE A 90 -12.00 2.07 7.49
N LEU A 91 -11.47 0.87 7.75
CA LEU A 91 -10.07 0.70 8.15
C LEU A 91 -9.09 1.18 7.07
N ILE A 92 -9.36 0.91 5.79
CA ILE A 92 -8.52 1.38 4.68
C ILE A 92 -8.51 2.91 4.62
N ILE A 93 -9.69 3.53 4.69
CA ILE A 93 -9.84 4.98 4.71
C ILE A 93 -9.10 5.58 5.92
N PHE A 94 -9.30 5.00 7.10
CA PHE A 94 -8.67 5.46 8.34
C PHE A 94 -7.13 5.39 8.26
N VAL A 95 -6.58 4.27 7.79
CA VAL A 95 -5.12 4.11 7.68
C VAL A 95 -4.55 5.03 6.60
N ASN A 96 -5.21 5.20 5.46
CA ASN A 96 -4.76 6.13 4.42
C ASN A 96 -4.77 7.58 4.91
N ILE A 97 -5.89 8.05 5.48
CA ILE A 97 -5.99 9.42 6.03
C ILE A 97 -4.95 9.61 7.15
N GLY A 98 -4.80 8.62 8.04
CA GLY A 98 -3.78 8.65 9.09
C GLY A 98 -2.36 8.73 8.52
N GLY A 99 -2.06 7.99 7.46
CA GLY A 99 -0.77 8.05 6.75
C GLY A 99 -0.50 9.44 6.16
N TYR A 100 -1.48 10.07 5.52
CA TYR A 100 -1.37 11.45 5.04
C TYR A 100 -1.14 12.44 6.19
N PHE A 101 -1.85 12.27 7.32
CA PHE A 101 -1.73 13.15 8.48
C PHE A 101 -0.36 13.03 9.16
N ILE A 102 0.16 11.80 9.30
CA ILE A 102 1.51 11.54 9.83
C ILE A 102 2.56 12.16 8.91
N ASN A 103 2.45 11.92 7.60
CA ASN A 103 3.33 12.51 6.59
C ASN A 103 3.33 14.05 6.68
N PHE A 104 2.14 14.67 6.72
CA PHE A 104 1.96 16.11 6.88
C PHE A 104 2.63 16.64 8.16
N SER A 105 2.40 15.96 9.29
CA SER A 105 2.94 16.34 10.59
C SER A 105 4.47 16.26 10.60
N ILE A 106 5.04 15.20 10.04
CA ILE A 106 6.49 15.06 9.92
C ILE A 106 7.06 16.18 9.03
N MET A 107 6.45 16.45 7.88
CA MET A 107 6.92 17.51 6.97
C MET A 107 6.93 18.87 7.68
N ILE A 108 5.85 19.26 8.36
CA ILE A 108 5.74 20.59 9.00
C ILE A 108 6.57 20.70 10.28
N PHE A 109 6.47 19.72 11.19
CA PHE A 109 7.08 19.86 12.52
C PHE A 109 8.53 19.39 12.59
N LEU A 110 8.94 18.49 11.69
CA LEU A 110 10.31 17.97 11.68
C LEU A 110 11.13 18.55 10.53
N LEU A 111 10.61 18.57 9.29
CA LEU A 111 11.44 18.97 8.14
C LEU A 111 11.53 20.49 7.93
N VAL A 112 10.43 21.25 8.05
CA VAL A 112 10.46 22.72 7.89
C VAL A 112 11.46 23.44 8.82
N PRO A 113 11.55 23.12 10.13
CA PRO A 113 12.49 23.84 11.01
C PRO A 113 13.96 23.45 10.77
N ILE A 114 14.23 22.35 10.05
CA ILE A 114 15.60 21.94 9.72
C ILE A 114 16.04 22.70 8.47
N LYS A 115 16.79 23.79 8.66
CA LYS A 115 17.59 24.38 7.58
C LYS A 115 18.63 23.35 7.13
N CYS A 116 18.38 22.66 6.04
CA CYS A 116 19.35 21.78 5.40
C CYS A 116 19.96 22.51 4.22
N ASP A 117 21.18 23.01 4.40
CA ASP A 117 21.97 23.60 3.31
C ASP A 117 22.49 22.53 2.34
N ASN A 118 22.42 21.24 2.73
CA ASN A 118 22.81 20.12 1.89
C ASN A 118 21.59 19.41 1.29
N PRO A 119 21.43 19.42 -0.05
CA PRO A 119 20.27 18.85 -0.73
C PRO A 119 20.17 17.33 -0.61
N ILE A 120 21.30 16.61 -0.52
CA ILE A 120 21.32 15.16 -0.35
C ILE A 120 20.80 14.78 1.04
N ARG A 121 21.20 15.52 2.07
CA ARG A 121 20.72 15.31 3.43
C ARG A 121 19.22 15.59 3.54
N PHE A 122 18.76 16.67 2.90
CA PHE A 122 17.33 16.98 2.83
C PHE A 122 16.54 15.86 2.15
N LEU A 123 17.02 15.37 1.00
CA LEU A 123 16.38 14.27 0.29
C LEU A 123 16.24 13.02 1.18
N ASN A 124 17.32 12.64 1.88
CA ASN A 124 17.29 11.49 2.79
C ASN A 124 16.25 11.65 3.92
N LEU A 125 16.03 12.88 4.40
CA LEU A 125 15.02 13.15 5.43
C LEU A 125 13.59 13.04 4.88
N VAL A 126 13.36 13.42 3.61
CA VAL A 126 12.04 13.32 2.96
C VAL A 126 11.64 11.86 2.65
N ILE A 127 12.59 10.93 2.58
CA ILE A 127 12.28 9.51 2.39
C ILE A 127 11.43 8.96 3.55
N PHE A 128 11.72 9.36 4.79
CA PHE A 128 11.01 8.88 5.98
C PHE A 128 9.49 9.13 5.93
N PRO A 129 8.99 10.37 5.76
CA PRO A 129 7.55 10.61 5.65
C PRO A 129 6.94 9.89 4.43
N GLY A 130 7.67 9.80 3.31
CA GLY A 130 7.24 9.03 2.14
C GLY A 130 7.05 7.53 2.41
N LEU A 131 7.87 6.92 3.27
CA LEU A 131 7.71 5.52 3.68
C LEU A 131 6.39 5.30 4.41
N PHE A 132 5.97 6.20 5.30
CA PHE A 132 4.68 6.07 6.00
C PHE A 132 3.51 6.12 5.03
N LEU A 133 3.57 6.99 4.02
CA LEU A 133 2.56 7.09 2.99
C LEU A 133 2.45 5.78 2.17
N ASN A 134 3.60 5.21 1.79
CA ASN A 134 3.65 3.95 1.05
C ASN A 134 3.15 2.77 1.89
N LEU A 135 3.50 2.72 3.17
CA LEU A 135 2.99 1.71 4.10
C LEU A 135 1.48 1.82 4.27
N ALA A 136 0.94 3.04 4.38
CA ALA A 136 -0.49 3.27 4.45
C ALA A 136 -1.19 2.77 3.18
N SER A 137 -0.67 3.11 1.99
CA SER A 137 -1.19 2.61 0.71
C SER A 137 -1.16 1.08 0.62
N MET A 138 -0.03 0.47 0.99
CA MET A 138 0.16 -0.97 0.96
C MET A 138 -0.75 -1.73 1.95
N SER A 139 -1.13 -1.09 3.07
CA SER A 139 -1.97 -1.70 4.11
C SER A 139 -3.36 -2.09 3.62
N SER A 140 -3.82 -1.53 2.51
CA SER A 140 -5.12 -1.85 1.92
C SER A 140 -5.28 -3.34 1.58
N ALA A 141 -4.24 -3.96 1.02
CA ALA A 141 -4.23 -5.37 0.66
C ALA A 141 -4.36 -6.31 1.88
N PRO A 142 -3.53 -6.24 2.93
CA PRO A 142 -3.69 -7.10 4.11
C PRO A 142 -5.02 -6.87 4.85
N ILE A 143 -5.52 -5.62 4.89
CA ILE A 143 -6.84 -5.33 5.47
C ILE A 143 -7.95 -6.05 4.69
N LEU A 144 -7.91 -6.06 3.36
CA LEU A 144 -8.87 -6.77 2.52
C LEU A 144 -8.75 -8.29 2.65
N ILE A 145 -7.52 -8.83 2.65
CA ILE A 145 -7.29 -10.28 2.80
C ILE A 145 -7.83 -10.78 4.15
N LYS A 146 -7.67 -10.00 5.23
CA LYS A 146 -8.14 -10.39 6.56
C LYS A 146 -9.67 -10.32 6.70
N ASN A 147 -10.31 -9.33 6.10
CA ASN A 147 -11.71 -9.02 6.36
C ASN A 147 -12.69 -9.49 5.26
N SER A 148 -12.21 -9.78 4.04
CA SER A 148 -13.02 -10.26 2.93
C SER A 148 -12.67 -11.71 2.58
N THR A 149 -13.62 -12.61 2.77
CA THR A 149 -13.47 -14.03 2.43
C THR A 149 -13.26 -14.25 0.93
N ASP A 150 -13.94 -13.45 0.11
CA ASP A 150 -13.89 -13.58 -1.35
C ASP A 150 -12.55 -13.08 -1.87
N TYR A 151 -12.04 -11.97 -1.32
CA TYR A 151 -10.72 -11.44 -1.66
C TYR A 151 -9.61 -12.42 -1.23
N ASN A 152 -9.70 -13.01 -0.03
CA ASN A 152 -8.74 -14.00 0.44
C ASN A 152 -8.73 -15.25 -0.45
N LYS A 153 -9.91 -15.74 -0.88
CA LYS A 153 -10.00 -16.87 -1.81
C LYS A 153 -9.35 -16.54 -3.16
N ALA A 154 -9.64 -15.37 -3.72
CA ALA A 154 -9.04 -14.91 -4.97
C ALA A 154 -7.51 -14.76 -4.85
N TYR A 155 -7.04 -14.12 -3.78
CA TYR A 155 -5.63 -13.95 -3.48
C TYR A 155 -4.90 -15.30 -3.38
N ARG A 156 -5.43 -16.26 -2.61
CA ARG A 156 -4.83 -17.61 -2.49
C ARG A 156 -4.77 -18.35 -3.82
N LYS A 157 -5.79 -18.20 -4.66
CA LYS A 157 -5.83 -18.80 -6.00
C LYS A 157 -4.70 -18.26 -6.88
N GLU A 158 -4.54 -16.94 -6.96
CA GLU A 158 -3.48 -16.32 -7.77
C GLU A 158 -2.08 -16.55 -7.16
N PHE A 159 -1.95 -16.46 -5.84
CA PHE A 159 -0.69 -16.74 -5.14
C PHE A 159 -0.19 -18.16 -5.40
N ASN A 160 -1.07 -19.15 -5.43
CA ASN A 160 -0.70 -20.52 -5.76
C ASN A 160 -0.18 -20.67 -7.20
N LYS A 161 -0.73 -19.92 -8.17
CA LYS A 161 -0.21 -19.90 -9.54
C LYS A 161 1.19 -19.29 -9.59
N ILE A 162 1.40 -18.15 -8.95
CA ILE A 162 2.71 -17.48 -8.87
C ILE A 162 3.72 -18.43 -8.21
N LYS A 163 3.35 -19.07 -7.10
CA LYS A 163 4.19 -20.05 -6.40
C LYS A 163 4.59 -21.23 -7.31
N LEU A 164 3.67 -21.71 -8.15
CA LEU A 164 3.98 -22.75 -9.14
C LEU A 164 4.97 -22.25 -10.21
N ILE A 165 4.80 -21.03 -10.70
CA ILE A 165 5.72 -20.41 -11.68
C ILE A 165 7.11 -20.24 -11.08
N ILE A 166 7.22 -19.66 -9.88
CA ILE A 166 8.49 -19.47 -9.18
C ILE A 166 9.18 -20.82 -8.93
N ARG A 167 8.44 -21.84 -8.48
CA ARG A 167 9.00 -23.19 -8.30
C ARG A 167 9.53 -23.79 -9.59
N LYS A 168 8.82 -23.61 -10.71
CA LYS A 168 9.28 -24.04 -12.04
C LYS A 168 10.56 -23.30 -12.45
N MET A 169 10.61 -21.98 -12.27
CA MET A 169 11.78 -21.16 -12.60
C MET A 169 13.00 -21.54 -11.76
N LEU A 170 12.81 -21.79 -10.46
CA LEU A 170 13.88 -22.15 -9.53
C LEU A 170 14.28 -23.63 -9.60
N ARG A 171 13.66 -24.44 -10.49
CA ARG A 171 13.90 -25.90 -10.62
C ARG A 171 13.90 -26.65 -9.28
N ILE A 172 13.11 -26.19 -8.32
CA ILE A 172 13.02 -26.84 -7.01
C ILE A 172 12.33 -28.18 -7.23
N LYS A 173 13.10 -29.27 -7.26
CA LYS A 173 12.56 -30.63 -7.27
C LYS A 173 11.75 -30.79 -5.99
N VAL A 174 10.43 -30.94 -6.15
CA VAL A 174 9.56 -31.30 -5.04
C VAL A 174 9.98 -32.71 -4.63
N HIS A 175 10.66 -32.86 -3.49
CA HIS A 175 10.74 -34.16 -2.86
C HIS A 175 9.30 -34.59 -2.55
N PRO A 176 8.83 -35.74 -3.07
CA PRO A 176 7.53 -36.23 -2.69
C PRO A 176 7.54 -36.42 -1.16
N THR A 177 6.65 -35.71 -0.47
CA THR A 177 6.31 -36.03 0.91
C THR A 177 5.91 -37.49 0.93
N ILE A 178 6.74 -38.32 1.57
CA ILE A 178 6.45 -39.72 1.83
C ILE A 178 5.07 -39.74 2.48
N GLN A 179 4.08 -40.26 1.76
CA GLN A 179 2.80 -40.60 2.38
C GLN A 179 3.11 -41.74 3.35
N VAL A 180 3.29 -41.39 4.63
CA VAL A 180 3.32 -42.38 5.69
C VAL A 180 1.92 -42.98 5.72
N LYS A 181 1.79 -44.17 5.12
CA LYS A 181 0.58 -44.98 5.16
C LYS A 181 0.29 -45.20 6.66
N PRO A 182 -0.84 -44.74 7.20
CA PRO A 182 -1.16 -45.04 8.59
C PRO A 182 -1.23 -46.57 8.71
N CYS A 183 -0.38 -47.15 9.55
CA CYS A 183 -0.56 -48.53 9.98
C CYS A 183 -1.90 -48.56 10.73
N SER A 184 -2.92 -49.12 10.08
CA SER A 184 -4.12 -49.56 10.76
C SER A 184 -3.72 -50.65 11.73
N ASN A 185 -3.64 -50.32 13.02
CA ASN A 185 -3.52 -51.32 14.06
C ASN A 185 -4.74 -52.22 14.00
N ILE A 186 -4.49 -53.46 13.58
CA ILE A 186 -5.36 -54.60 13.77
C ILE A 186 -5.50 -54.79 15.29
N ILE A 187 -6.55 -54.22 15.88
CA ILE A 187 -7.01 -54.63 17.21
C ILE A 187 -8.00 -55.77 16.95
N ASN A 188 -7.45 -56.96 16.72
CA ASN A 188 -8.20 -58.19 16.82
C ASN A 188 -8.33 -58.56 18.29
N GLY A 189 -9.58 -58.65 18.76
CA GLY A 189 -10.00 -59.60 19.78
C GLY A 189 -9.38 -59.46 21.17
N ILE A 190 -10.00 -58.64 22.01
CA ILE A 190 -10.09 -58.97 23.43
C ILE A 190 -11.59 -58.99 23.76
N ASN A 191 -12.16 -60.19 23.71
CA ASN A 191 -13.41 -60.50 24.39
C ASN A 191 -13.18 -60.31 25.89
N ILE A 192 -13.84 -59.34 26.49
CA ILE A 192 -13.99 -59.30 27.94
C ILE A 192 -15.21 -60.17 28.25
N GLU A 193 -14.93 -61.44 28.56
CA GLU A 193 -15.90 -62.31 29.23
C GLU A 193 -16.18 -61.74 30.62
N SER A 194 -17.47 -61.59 30.89
CA SER A 194 -18.06 -61.33 32.19
C SER A 194 -17.68 -62.42 33.19
N VAL A 195 -17.05 -62.05 34.30
CA VAL A 195 -16.99 -62.88 35.51
C VAL A 195 -17.29 -61.98 36.71
N CYS A 196 -18.45 -62.27 37.32
CA CYS A 196 -18.95 -61.98 38.68
C CYS A 196 -18.77 -60.59 39.27
#